data_AF-A0A150Q2W8-F1
#
_entry.id   AF-A0A150Q2W8-F1
#
_cell.length_a   1.000
_cell.length_b   1.000
_cell.length_c   1.000
_cell.angle_alpha   90.00
_cell.angle_beta   90.00
_cell.angle_gamma   90.00
#
_symmetry.space_group_name_H-M   'P 1'
#
loop_
_entity.id
_entity.type
_entity.pdbx_description
1 polymer ?
#
loop_
_entity_poly.entity_id
_entity_poly.type
_entity_poly.pdbx_seq_one_letter_code
_entity_poly.pdbx_strand_id
1 'polypeptide(L)' 'MKEAKEAEERAQLHGQQLGQLQMTARLCAIRLGRPLTEAETAALAERLDRLREDRVGEVVLSSSAEALAAWLSDPDAT' A
#
# COMPACT_ATOMS: atom_id res chain seq x y z
N MET A 1 18.86 -2.20 -27.80
CA MET A 1 17.42 -2.00 -28.03
C MET A 1 16.57 -2.80 -27.04
N LYS A 2 16.69 -4.13 -26.95
CA LYS A 2 15.90 -4.96 -26.02
C LYS A 2 16.14 -4.63 -24.54
N GLU A 3 17.40 -4.59 -24.11
CA GLU A 3 17.77 -4.32 -22.70
C GLU A 3 17.32 -2.93 -22.21
N ALA A 4 17.38 -1.92 -23.08
CA ALA A 4 16.94 -0.56 -22.76
C ALA A 4 15.43 -0.51 -22.50
N LYS A 5 14.64 -1.23 -23.32
CA LYS A 5 13.19 -1.32 -23.17
C LYS A 5 12.80 -2.06 -21.88
N GLU A 6 13.48 -3.15 -21.56
CA GLU A 6 13.24 -3.89 -20.32
C GLU A 6 13.61 -3.06 -19.06
N ALA A 7 14.65 -2.22 -19.15
CA ALA A 7 15.02 -1.31 -18.07
C ALA A 7 13.95 -0.22 -17.86
N GLU A 8 13.41 0.33 -18.94
CA GLU A 8 12.33 1.31 -18.91
C GLU A 8 11.05 0.71 -18.31
N GLU A 9 10.66 -0.50 -18.73
CA GLU A 9 9.50 -1.22 -18.19
C GLU A 9 9.65 -1.47 -16.68
N ARG A 10 10.83 -1.91 -16.21
CA ARG A 10 11.08 -2.07 -14.76
C ARG A 10 10.99 -0.77 -14.00
N ALA A 11 11.56 0.31 -14.53
CA ALA A 11 11.50 1.63 -13.89
C ALA A 11 10.06 2.14 -13.81
N GLN A 12 9.27 1.91 -14.86
CA GLN A 12 7.86 2.30 -14.90
C GLN A 12 7.02 1.50 -13.89
N LEU A 13 7.22 0.18 -13.81
CA LEU A 13 6.57 -0.67 -12.80
C LEU A 13 6.92 -0.22 -11.38
N HIS A 14 8.19 0.06 -11.11
CA HIS A 14 8.62 0.54 -9.80
C HIS A 14 7.99 1.90 -9.44
N GLY A 15 7.91 2.81 -10.41
CA GLY A 15 7.24 4.10 -10.23
C GLY A 15 5.74 3.96 -9.93
N GLN A 16 5.05 3.03 -10.60
CA GLN A 16 3.64 2.74 -10.35
C GLN A 16 3.44 2.18 -8.94
N GLN A 17 4.25 1.20 -8.53
CA GLN A 17 4.21 0.62 -7.17
C GLN A 17 4.45 1.68 -6.09
N LEU A 18 5.44 2.56 -6.29
CA LEU A 18 5.74 3.63 -5.36
C LEU A 18 4.58 4.64 -5.24
N GLY A 19 4.00 5.05 -6.38
CA GLY A 19 2.87 5.96 -6.39
C GLY A 19 1.63 5.37 -5.71
N GLN A 20 1.37 4.08 -5.95
CA GLN A 20 0.27 3.35 -5.31
C GLN A 20 0.45 3.28 -3.78
N LEU A 21 1.65 2.93 -3.31
CA LEU A 21 1.96 2.92 -1.88
C LEU A 21 1.76 4.30 -1.26
N GLN A 22 2.28 5.36 -1.88
CA GLN A 22 2.15 6.72 -1.38
C GLN A 22 0.70 7.18 -1.27
N MET A 23 -0.12 6.91 -2.29
CA MET A 23 -1.51 7.33 -2.27
C MET A 23 -2.33 6.54 -1.24
N THR A 24 -2.10 5.23 -1.15
CA THR A 24 -2.79 4.38 -0.17
C THR A 24 -2.39 4.74 1.26
N ALA A 25 -1.10 4.98 1.51
CA ALA A 25 -0.61 5.43 2.82
C ALA A 25 -1.25 6.77 3.23
N ARG A 26 -1.43 7.69 2.28
CA ARG A 26 -2.12 8.97 2.53
C ARG A 26 -3.59 8.76 2.91
N LEU A 27 -4.31 7.86 2.25
CA LEU A 27 -5.70 7.53 2.60
C LEU A 27 -5.80 6.89 3.99
N CYS A 28 -4.88 5.98 4.31
CA CYS A 28 -4.80 5.40 5.65
C CYS A 28 -4.56 6.48 6.71
N ALA A 29 -3.64 7.41 6.49
CA ALA A 29 -3.35 8.49 7.43
C ALA A 29 -4.56 9.41 7.67
N ILE A 30 -5.29 9.75 6.60
CA ILE A 30 -6.53 10.54 6.68
C ILE A 30 -7.56 9.82 7.56
N ARG A 31 -7.73 8.51 7.37
CA ARG A 31 -8.71 7.73 8.13
C ARG A 31 -8.33 7.46 9.57
N LEU A 32 -7.05 7.25 9.84
CA LEU A 32 -6.53 7.09 11.19
C LEU A 32 -6.51 8.41 11.96
N GLY A 33 -6.60 9.56 11.26
CA GLY A 33 -6.46 10.88 11.86
C GLY A 33 -5.03 11.19 12.32
N ARG A 34 -4.05 10.39 11.89
CA ARG A 34 -2.63 10.52 12.23
C ARG A 34 -1.74 9.96 11.11
N PRO A 35 -0.45 10.35 11.03
CA PRO A 35 0.50 9.70 10.15
C PRO A 35 0.63 8.20 10.43
N LEU A 36 0.97 7.43 9.40
CA LEU A 36 1.38 6.04 9.56
C LEU A 36 2.78 6.01 10.18
N THR A 37 3.01 5.01 11.02
CA THR A 37 4.35 4.65 11.48
C THR A 37 5.13 3.97 10.35
N GLU A 38 6.46 3.86 10.51
CA GLU A 38 7.31 3.13 9.56
C GLU A 38 6.87 1.66 9.44
N ALA A 39 6.52 1.01 10.57
CA ALA A 39 6.03 -0.37 10.58
C ALA A 39 4.70 -0.52 9.83
N GLU A 40 3.75 0.39 10.04
CA GLU A 40 2.48 0.38 9.31
C GLU A 40 2.68 0.64 7.80
N THR A 41 3.64 1.50 7.44
CA THR A 41 3.99 1.78 6.05
C THR A 41 4.60 0.56 5.37
N ALA A 42 5.52 -0.14 6.05
CA ALA A 42 6.11 -1.38 5.57
C ALA A 42 5.05 -2.48 5.41
N ALA A 43 4.19 -2.65 6.40
CA ALA A 43 3.12 -3.63 6.36
C ALA A 43 2.08 -3.32 5.27
N LEU A 44 1.83 -2.03 4.97
CA LEU A 44 0.98 -1.64 3.84
C LEU A 44 1.63 -2.00 2.49
N ALA A 45 2.93 -1.77 2.35
CA ALA A 45 3.67 -2.13 1.13
C ALA A 45 3.62 -3.65 0.87
N GLU A 46 3.86 -4.46 1.91
CA GLU A 46 3.74 -5.92 1.82
C GLU A 46 2.33 -6.38 1.42
N ARG A 47 1.29 -5.70 1.92
CA ARG A 47 -0.09 -6.02 1.56
C ARG A 47 -0.46 -5.58 0.16
N LEU A 48 0.07 -4.49 -0.36
CA LEU A 48 -0.12 -4.10 -1.76
C LEU A 48 0.56 -5.08 -2.74
N ASP A 49 1.65 -5.74 -2.30
CA ASP A 49 2.30 -6.79 -3.08
C ASP A 49 1.55 -8.12 -3.00
N ARG A 50 1.10 -8.51 -1.80
CA ARG A 50 0.39 -9.79 -1.55
C ARG A 50 -1.07 -9.77 -1.99
N LEU A 51 -1.75 -8.65 -1.80
CA LEU A 51 -3.18 -8.48 -2.09
C LEU A 51 -3.34 -7.61 -3.34
N ARG A 52 -4.41 -7.84 -4.08
CA ARG A 52 -4.76 -7.00 -5.23
C ARG A 52 -5.12 -5.60 -4.74
N GLU A 53 -4.80 -4.58 -5.54
CA GLU A 53 -5.10 -3.17 -5.25
C GLU A 53 -6.54 -2.96 -4.75
N ASP A 54 -7.51 -3.54 -5.48
CA ASP A 54 -8.93 -3.45 -5.17
C ASP A 54 -9.25 -3.91 -3.74
N ARG A 55 -8.57 -4.96 -3.27
CA ARG A 55 -8.80 -5.54 -1.95
C ARG A 55 -8.26 -4.64 -0.84
N VAL A 56 -7.05 -4.10 -1.02
CA VAL A 56 -6.48 -3.13 -0.07
C VAL A 56 -7.34 -1.87 -0.02
N GLY A 57 -7.75 -1.35 -1.19
CA GLY A 57 -8.64 -0.20 -1.28
C GLY A 57 -9.97 -0.43 -0.57
N GLU A 58 -10.58 -1.60 -0.74
CA GLU A 58 -11.83 -1.96 -0.06
C GLU A 58 -11.67 -1.92 1.48
N VAL A 59 -10.64 -2.56 2.03
CA VAL A 59 -10.39 -2.56 3.48
C VAL A 59 -10.12 -1.13 3.99
N VAL A 60 -9.28 -0.39 3.25
CA VAL A 60 -8.95 1.01 3.55
C VAL A 60 -10.15 1.92 3.39
N LEU A 61 -11.22 1.60 2.65
CA LEU A 61 -12.39 2.49 2.57
C LEU A 61 -13.54 2.05 3.49
N SER A 62 -13.61 0.76 3.85
CA SER A 62 -14.73 0.19 4.63
C SER A 62 -14.49 0.06 6.13
N SER A 63 -13.24 0.02 6.60
CA SER A 63 -12.93 -0.16 8.04
C SER A 63 -13.25 1.09 8.89
N SER A 64 -13.35 0.94 10.22
CA SER A 64 -13.18 2.08 11.14
C SER A 64 -11.69 2.45 11.28
N ALA A 65 -11.38 3.53 11.99
CA ALA A 65 -10.00 3.88 12.34
C ALA A 65 -9.33 2.79 13.19
N GLU A 66 -10.01 2.26 14.22
CA GLU A 66 -9.43 1.18 15.04
C GLU A 66 -9.25 -0.11 14.24
N ALA A 67 -10.24 -0.49 13.41
CA ALA A 67 -10.14 -1.69 12.59
C ALA A 67 -9.01 -1.58 11.56
N LEU A 68 -8.80 -0.39 10.98
CA LEU A 68 -7.68 -0.16 10.07
C LEU A 68 -6.33 -0.26 10.79
N ALA A 69 -6.21 0.30 12.00
CA ALA A 69 -4.98 0.20 12.79
C ALA A 69 -4.66 -1.25 13.18
N ALA A 70 -5.69 -2.02 13.58
CA ALA A 70 -5.56 -3.45 13.88
C ALA A 70 -5.14 -4.24 12.64
N TRP A 71 -5.79 -3.98 11.49
CA TRP A 71 -5.47 -4.63 10.23
C TRP A 71 -4.03 -4.34 9.78
N LEU A 72 -3.54 -3.11 9.92
CA LEU A 72 -2.16 -2.76 9.59
C LEU A 72 -1.14 -3.45 10.51
N SER A 73 -1.51 -3.70 11.76
CA SER A 73 -0.66 -4.34 12.78
C SER A 73 -0.66 -5.87 12.72
N ASP A 74 -1.61 -6.50 12.02
CA ASP A 74 -1.72 -7.95 11.89
C ASP A 74 -1.04 -8.46 10.61
N PRO A 75 0.15 -9.09 10.69
CA PRO A 75 0.91 -9.52 9.52
C PRO A 75 0.15 -10.49 8.61
N ASP A 76 -0.81 -11.24 9.15
CA ASP A 76 -1.54 -12.27 8.41
C ASP A 76 -2.83 -11.74 7.76
N ALA A 77 -3.22 -10.50 8.04
CA ALA A 77 -4.49 -9.92 7.59
C ALA A 77 -4.66 -9.93 6.05
N THR A 78 -5.88 -10.18 5.57
CA THR A 78 -6.24 -10.42 4.14
C THR A 78 -7.32 -9.50 3.60
#